data_AF-A0A6H1R6I8-F1
#
_entry.id   AF-A0A6H1R6I8-F1
#
_cell.length_a   1.000
_cell.length_b   1.000
_cell.length_c   1.000
_cell.angle_alpha   90.00
_cell.angle_beta   90.00
_cell.angle_gamma   90.00
#
_symmetry.space_group_name_H-M   'P 1'
#
loop_
_entity.id
_entity.type
_entity.pdbx_description
1 polymer ?
#
loop_
_entity_poly.entity_id
_entity_poly.type
_entity_poly.pdbx_seq_one_letter_code
_entity_poly.pdbx_strand_id
1 'polypeptide(L)'
;MLNLSRMALIASALTFLAFESRHVLPRGVVLFELPGWTTPLAAATGVLGATLLTSSLRARRILLAINGAAVLLLFLAASGILFDLLRVFGLMGFPPDWPMFTTRSFAFMSAILLVRATVLRVREITGACELCGGPAAPPPRWLGYLGVLFALPYPVIKTNWALGGTLGLDYPDPARDGFTSGWLVVPAALIGIVLSLALVHRWGRIWPRWVPGLAGRPTPRGLLLFGGWFGTALLFTMGPAGAATVVSDLVSGTPLSTIAGMHYWPGALFYLSWMCWAPVFGPSVYLYQRATRRKPCGTCDRVPVPQG
;
A
#
# COMPACT_ATOMS: atom_id res chain seq x y z
N MET A 1 28.70 8.77 4.17
CA MET A 1 27.25 8.50 4.07
C MET A 1 26.99 7.77 2.76
N LEU A 2 26.45 6.55 2.78
CA LEU A 2 26.17 5.79 1.55
C LEU A 2 25.09 6.53 0.73
N ASN A 3 25.28 6.59 -0.60
CA ASN A 3 24.27 7.11 -1.53
C ASN A 3 23.02 6.21 -1.49
N LEU A 4 21.81 6.79 -1.44
CA LEU A 4 20.55 6.05 -1.34
C LEU A 4 20.37 5.00 -2.45
N SER A 5 20.89 5.25 -3.66
CA SER A 5 20.87 4.28 -4.75
C SER A 5 21.70 3.03 -4.42
N ARG A 6 22.88 3.19 -3.80
CA ARG A 6 23.71 2.06 -3.32
C ARG A 6 23.02 1.29 -2.21
N MET A 7 22.34 1.99 -1.29
CA MET A 7 21.55 1.33 -0.24
C MET A 7 20.39 0.52 -0.83
N ALA A 8 19.66 1.07 -1.82
CA ALA A 8 18.59 0.37 -2.52
C ALA A 8 19.09 -0.87 -3.27
N LEU A 9 20.27 -0.77 -3.89
CA LEU A 9 20.94 -1.91 -4.54
C LEU A 9 21.25 -3.02 -3.53
N ILE A 10 21.89 -2.68 -2.41
CA ILE A 10 22.23 -3.63 -1.35
C ILE A 10 20.95 -4.28 -0.79
N ALA A 11 19.92 -3.48 -0.49
CA ALA A 11 18.65 -3.99 0.02
C ALA A 11 17.95 -4.94 -0.97
N SER A 12 18.01 -4.64 -2.28
CA SER A 12 17.48 -5.52 -3.33
C SER A 12 18.25 -6.85 -3.40
N ALA A 13 19.58 -6.80 -3.33
CA ALA A 13 20.40 -8.01 -3.31
C ALA A 13 20.15 -8.85 -2.06
N LEU A 14 20.04 -8.21 -0.89
CA LEU A 14 19.71 -8.88 0.37
C LEU A 14 18.29 -9.48 0.36
N THR A 15 17.35 -8.89 -0.38
CA THR A 15 16.02 -9.48 -0.58
C THR A 15 16.12 -10.85 -1.25
N PHE A 16 16.95 -10.97 -2.30
CA PHE A 16 17.18 -12.25 -2.98
C PHE A 16 17.89 -13.26 -2.08
N LEU A 17 18.98 -12.86 -1.41
CA LEU A 17 19.73 -13.75 -0.52
C LEU A 17 18.89 -14.24 0.66
N ALA A 18 18.07 -13.37 1.25
CA ALA A 18 17.14 -13.73 2.31
C ALA A 18 16.08 -14.72 1.81
N PHE A 19 15.60 -14.55 0.57
CA PHE A 19 14.65 -15.48 -0.03
C PHE A 19 15.26 -16.88 -0.21
N GLU A 20 16.48 -16.98 -0.73
CA GLU A 20 17.18 -18.26 -0.91
C GLU A 20 17.49 -18.97 0.41
N SER A 21 17.65 -18.22 1.51
CA SER A 21 17.89 -18.79 2.84
C SER A 21 16.77 -19.74 3.31
N ARG A 22 15.57 -19.64 2.72
CA ARG A 22 14.43 -20.54 2.99
C ARG A 22 14.73 -22.02 2.70
N HIS A 23 15.75 -22.30 1.89
CA HIS A 23 16.16 -23.67 1.55
C HIS A 23 17.07 -24.29 2.63
N VAL A 24 17.62 -23.48 3.53
CA VAL A 24 18.59 -23.89 4.55
C VAL A 24 18.05 -23.68 5.96
N LEU A 25 17.25 -22.64 6.18
CA LEU A 25 16.70 -22.28 7.48
C LEU A 25 15.33 -22.93 7.72
N PRO A 26 14.99 -23.28 8.98
CA PRO A 26 13.68 -23.81 9.32
C PRO A 26 12.59 -22.79 8.96
N ARG A 27 11.51 -23.27 8.34
CA ARG A 27 10.34 -22.46 7.97
C ARG A 27 9.25 -22.53 9.03
N GLY A 28 8.59 -21.39 9.22
CA GLY A 28 7.37 -21.30 10.00
C GLY A 28 6.13 -21.54 9.13
N VAL A 29 4.95 -21.27 9.69
CA VAL A 29 3.72 -21.25 8.90
C VAL A 29 3.71 -19.98 8.04
N VAL A 30 3.60 -20.10 6.73
CA VAL A 30 3.49 -18.95 5.82
C VAL A 30 2.01 -18.64 5.58
N LEU A 31 1.53 -17.46 5.97
CA LEU A 31 0.11 -17.08 5.73
C LEU A 31 -0.16 -16.71 4.27
N PHE A 32 0.84 -16.16 3.61
CA PHE A 32 0.72 -15.62 2.26
C PHE A 32 1.94 -16.08 1.47
N GLU A 33 1.77 -17.12 0.67
CA GLU A 33 2.83 -17.59 -0.21
C GLU A 33 2.62 -16.97 -1.59
N LEU A 34 3.60 -16.18 -2.05
CA LEU A 34 3.63 -15.67 -3.41
C LEU A 34 4.24 -16.72 -4.33
N PRO A 35 3.96 -16.66 -5.64
CA PRO A 35 4.66 -17.49 -6.61
C PRO A 35 6.19 -17.40 -6.43
N GLY A 36 6.89 -18.53 -6.51
CA GLY A 36 8.32 -18.60 -6.20
C GLY A 36 9.23 -17.71 -7.06
N TRP A 37 8.75 -17.24 -8.21
CA TRP A 37 9.48 -16.32 -9.09
C TRP A 37 9.31 -14.84 -8.71
N THR A 38 8.30 -14.48 -7.92
CA THR A 38 7.95 -13.08 -7.64
C THR A 38 9.07 -12.35 -6.89
N THR A 39 9.62 -12.95 -5.84
CA THR A 39 10.68 -12.33 -5.04
C THR A 39 12.01 -12.21 -5.81
N PRO A 40 12.51 -13.24 -6.52
CA PRO A 40 13.68 -13.10 -7.39
C PRO A 40 13.51 -12.00 -8.45
N LEU A 41 12.35 -11.94 -9.10
CA LEU A 41 12.06 -10.91 -10.11
C LEU A 41 12.03 -9.50 -9.48
N ALA A 42 11.42 -9.35 -8.30
CA ALA A 42 11.40 -8.10 -7.56
C ALA A 42 12.81 -7.63 -7.17
N ALA A 43 13.65 -8.55 -6.68
CA ALA A 43 15.04 -8.25 -6.36
C ALA A 43 15.85 -7.85 -7.60
N ALA A 44 15.74 -8.60 -8.70
CA ALA A 44 16.44 -8.31 -9.95
C ALA A 44 16.04 -6.95 -10.55
N THR A 45 14.74 -6.66 -10.59
CA THR A 45 14.25 -5.34 -11.06
C THR A 45 14.62 -4.21 -10.12
N GLY A 46 14.69 -4.45 -8.80
CA GLY A 46 15.21 -3.50 -7.81
C GLY A 46 16.68 -3.16 -8.02
N VAL A 47 17.52 -4.18 -8.29
CA VAL A 47 18.94 -3.97 -8.64
C VAL A 47 19.05 -3.17 -9.94
N LEU A 48 18.32 -3.54 -11.00
CA LEU A 48 18.30 -2.80 -12.27
C LEU A 48 17.87 -1.34 -12.08
N GLY A 49 16.81 -1.10 -11.30
CA GLY A 49 16.35 0.25 -11.01
C GLY A 49 17.41 1.09 -10.29
N ALA A 50 18.05 0.50 -9.27
CA ALA A 50 19.09 1.16 -8.50
C ALA A 50 20.36 1.46 -9.34
N THR A 51 20.78 0.55 -10.23
CA THR A 51 21.92 0.78 -11.12
C THR A 51 21.61 1.87 -12.15
N LEU A 52 20.40 1.90 -12.71
CA LEU A 52 19.98 2.97 -13.62
C LEU A 52 20.02 4.35 -12.97
N LEU A 53 19.72 4.46 -11.67
CA LEU A 53 19.84 5.72 -10.92
C LEU A 53 21.29 6.22 -10.78
N THR A 54 22.28 5.33 -10.91
CA THR A 54 23.71 5.69 -10.94
C THR A 54 24.24 5.96 -12.34
N SER A 55 23.46 5.66 -13.38
CA SER A 55 23.84 5.87 -14.78
C SER A 55 23.70 7.34 -15.20
N SER A 56 24.30 7.66 -16.35
CA SER A 56 24.13 8.96 -17.02
C SER A 56 22.76 9.14 -17.69
N LEU A 57 21.84 8.16 -17.60
CA LEU A 57 20.52 8.23 -18.21
C LEU A 57 19.70 9.41 -17.64
N ARG A 58 19.30 10.33 -18.52
CA ARG A 58 18.43 11.48 -18.18
C ARG A 58 16.97 11.30 -18.63
N ALA A 59 16.64 10.15 -19.21
CA ALA A 59 15.30 9.85 -19.70
C ALA A 59 14.31 9.62 -18.55
N ARG A 60 13.74 10.71 -18.03
CA ARG A 60 12.81 10.72 -16.88
C ARG A 60 11.69 9.68 -17.00
N ARG A 61 11.06 9.53 -18.17
CA ARG A 61 9.95 8.59 -18.37
C ARG A 61 10.39 7.14 -18.19
N ILE A 62 11.56 6.78 -18.73
CA ILE A 62 12.15 5.45 -18.60
C ILE A 62 12.50 5.17 -17.14
N LEU A 63 13.15 6.12 -16.46
CA LEU A 63 13.48 5.98 -15.03
C LEU A 63 12.24 5.78 -14.16
N LEU A 64 11.15 6.52 -14.43
CA LEU A 64 9.90 6.39 -13.69
C LEU A 64 9.19 5.07 -14.00
N ALA A 65 9.18 4.62 -15.25
CA ALA A 65 8.55 3.36 -15.63
C ALA A 65 9.27 2.16 -14.98
N ILE A 66 10.60 2.07 -15.14
CA ILE A 66 11.39 0.95 -14.63
C ILE A 66 11.37 0.94 -13.10
N ASN A 67 11.68 2.06 -12.44
CA ASN A 67 11.66 2.11 -10.97
C ASN A 67 10.24 1.98 -10.43
N GLY A 68 9.22 2.48 -11.13
CA GLY A 68 7.83 2.27 -10.76
C GLY A 68 7.46 0.79 -10.74
N ALA A 69 7.80 0.05 -11.80
CA ALA A 69 7.60 -1.39 -11.88
C ALA A 69 8.37 -2.15 -10.79
N ALA A 70 9.65 -1.82 -10.58
CA ALA A 70 10.48 -2.42 -9.54
C ALA A 70 9.89 -2.19 -8.13
N VAL A 71 9.46 -0.97 -7.83
CA VAL A 71 8.81 -0.63 -6.55
C VAL A 71 7.51 -1.42 -6.36
N LEU A 72 6.69 -1.56 -7.40
CA LEU A 72 5.47 -2.37 -7.33
C LEU A 72 5.77 -3.83 -7.03
N LEU A 73 6.76 -4.42 -7.70
CA LEU A 73 7.19 -5.79 -7.47
C LEU A 73 7.80 -5.98 -6.07
N LEU A 74 8.60 -5.04 -5.59
CA LEU A 74 9.17 -5.07 -4.25
C LEU A 74 8.09 -4.93 -3.16
N PHE A 75 7.08 -4.08 -3.36
CA PHE A 75 5.93 -4.02 -2.44
C PHE A 75 5.07 -5.28 -2.49
N LEU A 76 4.91 -5.88 -3.66
CA LEU A 76 4.27 -7.19 -3.79
C LEU A 76 5.07 -8.25 -3.01
N ALA A 77 6.39 -8.31 -3.16
CA ALA A 77 7.26 -9.21 -2.41
C ALA A 77 7.27 -8.93 -0.89
N ALA A 78 7.03 -7.68 -0.49
CA ALA A 78 6.87 -7.27 0.91
C ALA A 78 5.46 -7.52 1.48
N SER A 79 4.51 -7.98 0.68
CA SER A 79 3.15 -8.27 1.14
C SER A 79 3.18 -9.28 2.30
N GLY A 80 2.33 -9.09 3.30
CA GLY A 80 2.35 -9.89 4.52
C GLY A 80 3.27 -9.40 5.65
N ILE A 81 4.13 -8.39 5.43
CA ILE A 81 5.10 -7.92 6.46
C ILE A 81 4.43 -7.50 7.78
N LEU A 82 3.24 -6.90 7.75
CA LEU A 82 2.52 -6.52 8.98
C LEU A 82 2.10 -7.77 9.77
N PHE A 83 1.70 -8.85 9.11
CA PHE A 83 1.36 -10.10 9.79
C PHE A 83 2.59 -10.77 10.41
N ASP A 84 3.73 -10.68 9.74
CA ASP A 84 4.98 -11.16 10.32
C ASP A 84 5.34 -10.35 11.57
N LEU A 85 5.17 -9.02 11.56
CA LEU A 85 5.33 -8.20 12.75
C LEU A 85 4.38 -8.62 13.87
N LEU A 86 3.09 -8.82 13.58
CA LEU A 86 2.12 -9.28 14.58
C LEU A 86 2.53 -10.63 15.19
N ARG A 87 3.11 -11.54 14.39
CA ARG A 87 3.64 -12.83 14.88
C ARG A 87 4.88 -12.67 15.74
N VAL A 88 5.82 -11.82 15.34
CA VAL A 88 7.03 -11.50 16.13
C VAL A 88 6.65 -10.94 17.50
N PHE A 89 5.58 -10.14 17.58
CA PHE A 89 5.06 -9.60 18.85
C PHE A 89 4.08 -10.54 19.58
N GLY A 90 3.88 -11.77 19.11
CA GLY A 90 3.03 -12.77 19.78
C GLY A 90 1.52 -12.50 19.68
N LEU A 91 1.08 -11.61 18.79
CA LEU A 91 -0.33 -11.21 18.64
C LEU A 91 -1.15 -12.16 17.75
N MET A 92 -0.55 -13.18 17.15
CA MET A 92 -1.20 -14.06 16.17
C MET A 92 -1.20 -15.56 16.49
N GLY A 93 -0.73 -16.01 17.66
CA GLY A 93 -0.77 -17.44 18.04
C GLY A 93 0.05 -18.40 17.16
N PHE A 94 0.71 -17.90 16.11
CA PHE A 94 1.62 -18.64 15.25
C PHE A 94 3.06 -18.14 15.43
N PRO A 95 4.08 -19.02 15.40
CA PRO A 95 5.47 -18.60 15.45
C PRO A 95 5.86 -17.82 14.17
N PRO A 96 6.81 -16.87 14.27
CA PRO A 96 7.28 -16.12 13.11
C PRO A 96 8.09 -17.02 12.14
N ASP A 97 7.91 -16.79 10.84
CA ASP A 97 8.79 -17.33 9.80
C ASP A 97 9.93 -16.32 9.56
N TRP A 98 11.08 -16.56 10.18
CA TRP A 98 12.22 -15.64 10.13
C TRP A 98 12.77 -15.41 8.71
N PRO A 99 12.97 -16.46 7.86
CA PRO A 99 13.37 -16.25 6.46
C PRO A 99 12.40 -15.34 5.70
N MET A 100 11.10 -15.57 5.82
CA MET A 100 10.08 -14.79 5.12
C MET A 100 9.98 -13.36 5.65
N PHE A 101 10.00 -13.18 6.98
CA PHE A 101 10.00 -11.85 7.60
C PHE A 101 11.21 -11.02 7.15
N THR A 102 12.39 -11.63 7.11
CA THR A 102 13.63 -10.97 6.68
C THR A 102 13.55 -10.58 5.21
N THR A 103 13.09 -11.50 4.35
CA THR A 103 12.88 -11.26 2.92
C THR A 103 11.95 -10.07 2.68
N ARG A 104 10.77 -10.08 3.33
CA ARG A 104 9.77 -9.00 3.21
C ARG A 104 10.29 -7.68 3.76
N SER A 105 11.06 -7.71 4.84
CA SER A 105 11.68 -6.51 5.42
C SER A 105 12.69 -5.86 4.47
N PHE A 106 13.56 -6.66 3.85
CA PHE A 106 14.50 -6.14 2.85
C PHE A 106 13.80 -5.66 1.58
N ALA A 107 12.76 -6.36 1.13
CA ALA A 107 11.94 -5.93 -0.01
C ALA A 107 11.29 -4.57 0.25
N PHE A 108 10.68 -4.41 1.44
CA PHE A 108 10.04 -3.17 1.87
C PHE A 108 11.04 -2.02 1.98
N MET A 109 12.18 -2.27 2.63
CA MET A 109 13.26 -1.29 2.75
C MET A 109 13.79 -0.87 1.38
N SER A 110 14.01 -1.84 0.47
CA SER A 110 14.44 -1.58 -0.89
C SER A 110 13.43 -0.70 -1.64
N ALA A 111 12.13 -1.01 -1.56
CA ALA A 111 11.08 -0.20 -2.19
C ALA A 111 11.12 1.26 -1.71
N ILE A 112 11.24 1.50 -0.39
CA ILE A 112 11.32 2.85 0.17
C ILE A 112 12.57 3.58 -0.32
N LEU A 113 13.73 2.93 -0.27
CA LEU A 113 15.00 3.51 -0.71
C LEU A 113 14.98 3.84 -2.20
N LEU A 114 14.42 2.95 -3.02
CA LEU A 114 14.31 3.13 -4.46
C LEU A 114 13.36 4.29 -4.79
N VAL A 115 12.17 4.35 -4.18
CA VAL A 115 11.25 5.50 -4.32
C VAL A 115 11.96 6.81 -3.97
N ARG A 116 12.68 6.86 -2.85
CA ARG A 116 13.40 8.07 -2.42
C ARG A 116 14.50 8.46 -3.42
N ALA A 117 15.33 7.51 -3.83
CA ALA A 117 16.40 7.73 -4.80
C ALA A 117 15.85 8.19 -6.16
N THR A 118 14.77 7.58 -6.64
CA THR A 118 14.09 7.98 -7.87
C THR A 118 13.51 9.39 -7.77
N VAL A 119 12.87 9.75 -6.64
CA VAL A 119 12.34 11.10 -6.43
C VAL A 119 13.45 12.15 -6.45
N LEU A 120 14.58 11.89 -5.78
CA LEU A 120 15.73 12.81 -5.79
C LEU A 120 16.33 12.96 -7.19
N ARG A 121 16.53 11.85 -7.90
CA ARG A 121 17.06 11.87 -9.28
C ARG A 121 16.13 12.62 -10.24
N VAL A 122 14.82 12.45 -10.11
CA VAL A 122 13.85 13.19 -10.93
C VAL A 122 13.86 14.68 -10.60
N ARG A 123 14.04 15.05 -9.32
CA ARG A 123 14.18 16.46 -8.92
C ARG A 123 15.44 17.10 -9.52
N GLU A 124 16.57 16.41 -9.44
CA GLU A 124 17.83 16.83 -10.07
C GLU A 124 17.64 17.06 -11.58
N ILE A 125 17.07 16.09 -12.31
CA ILE A 125 16.82 16.21 -13.75
C ILE A 125 15.88 17.37 -14.09
N THR A 126 14.95 17.71 -13.19
CA THR A 126 13.95 18.78 -13.41
C THR A 126 14.35 20.13 -12.82
N GLY A 127 15.52 20.25 -12.18
CA GLY A 127 15.95 21.46 -11.47
C GLY A 127 15.05 21.83 -10.29
N ALA A 128 14.32 20.88 -9.72
CA ALA A 128 13.49 21.09 -8.54
C ALA A 128 14.33 21.00 -7.26
N CYS A 129 13.95 21.76 -6.21
CA CYS A 129 14.65 21.71 -4.92
C CYS A 129 14.72 20.27 -4.38
N GLU A 130 15.93 19.82 -4.05
CA GLU A 130 16.19 18.44 -3.59
C GLU A 130 15.43 18.09 -2.31
N LEU A 131 15.24 19.07 -1.40
CA LEU A 131 14.54 18.86 -0.12
C LEU A 131 13.01 18.87 -0.28
N CYS A 132 12.44 19.97 -0.78
CA CYS A 132 10.98 20.14 -0.81
C CYS A 132 10.32 19.72 -2.13
N GLY A 133 11.07 19.68 -3.23
CA GLY A 133 10.56 19.39 -4.58
C GLY A 133 9.69 20.50 -5.17
N GLY A 134 9.72 21.71 -4.60
CA GLY A 134 8.90 22.84 -4.99
C GLY A 134 7.45 22.80 -4.46
N PRO A 135 6.64 23.83 -4.79
CA PRO A 135 5.23 23.89 -4.44
C PRO A 135 4.47 22.68 -4.99
N ALA A 136 3.53 22.18 -4.21
CA ALA A 136 2.73 21.02 -4.58
C ALA A 136 1.27 21.43 -4.78
N ALA A 137 0.73 21.07 -5.94
CA ALA A 137 -0.71 21.14 -6.17
C ALA A 137 -1.45 20.21 -5.17
N PRO A 138 -2.71 20.54 -4.83
CA PRO A 138 -3.54 19.60 -4.09
C PRO A 138 -3.69 18.28 -4.86
N PRO A 139 -3.94 17.16 -4.16
CA PRO A 139 -4.23 15.90 -4.82
C PRO A 139 -5.42 16.05 -5.79
N PRO A 140 -5.36 15.46 -6.99
CA PRO A 140 -6.49 15.50 -7.90
C PRO A 140 -7.68 14.69 -7.34
N ARG A 141 -8.90 15.20 -7.53
CA ARG A 141 -10.12 14.63 -6.93
C ARG A 141 -10.42 13.20 -7.37
N TRP A 142 -10.04 12.84 -8.60
CA TRP A 142 -10.29 11.50 -9.14
C TRP A 142 -9.61 10.40 -8.31
N LEU A 143 -8.48 10.69 -7.64
CA LEU A 143 -7.86 9.72 -6.74
C LEU A 143 -8.76 9.38 -5.55
N GLY A 144 -9.42 10.38 -4.96
CA GLY A 144 -10.37 10.15 -3.88
C GLY A 144 -11.55 9.30 -4.35
N TYR A 145 -12.11 9.61 -5.53
CA TYR A 145 -13.23 8.85 -6.10
C TYR A 145 -12.88 7.41 -6.45
N LEU A 146 -11.70 7.17 -7.04
CA LEU A 146 -11.21 5.81 -7.25
C LEU A 146 -10.97 5.08 -5.92
N GLY A 147 -10.48 5.78 -4.90
CA GLY A 147 -10.35 5.21 -3.56
C GLY A 147 -11.70 4.75 -3.00
N VAL A 148 -12.76 5.54 -3.18
CA VAL A 148 -14.12 5.13 -2.82
C VAL A 148 -14.57 3.92 -3.63
N LEU A 149 -14.42 3.96 -4.97
CA LEU A 149 -14.80 2.88 -5.86
C LEU A 149 -14.16 1.54 -5.45
N PHE A 150 -12.87 1.55 -5.12
CA PHE A 150 -12.15 0.35 -4.73
C PHE A 150 -12.39 -0.08 -3.28
N ALA A 151 -12.83 0.82 -2.40
CA ALA A 151 -13.14 0.47 -1.01
C ALA A 151 -14.56 -0.07 -0.82
N LEU A 152 -15.50 0.30 -1.70
CA LEU A 152 -16.93 -0.03 -1.59
C LEU A 152 -17.31 -1.51 -1.66
N PRO A 153 -16.67 -2.39 -2.45
CA PRO A 153 -17.16 -3.75 -2.65
C PRO A 153 -17.35 -4.53 -1.36
N TYR A 154 -16.38 -4.46 -0.45
CA TYR A 154 -16.43 -5.17 0.82
C TYR A 154 -17.59 -4.74 1.73
N PRO A 155 -17.70 -3.46 2.15
CA PRO A 155 -18.79 -3.02 3.03
C PRO A 155 -20.17 -3.19 2.39
N VAL A 156 -20.32 -3.02 1.06
CA VAL A 156 -21.61 -3.22 0.37
C VAL A 156 -22.05 -4.67 0.45
N ILE A 157 -21.19 -5.61 0.05
CA ILE A 157 -21.53 -7.04 0.05
C ILE A 157 -21.72 -7.56 1.48
N LYS A 158 -20.87 -7.16 2.44
CA LYS A 158 -21.04 -7.53 3.85
C LYS A 158 -22.34 -7.00 4.46
N THR A 159 -22.74 -5.78 4.13
CA THR A 159 -24.02 -5.22 4.60
C THR A 159 -25.19 -5.99 4.00
N ASN A 160 -25.13 -6.35 2.70
CA ASN A 160 -26.15 -7.20 2.08
C ASN A 160 -26.29 -8.54 2.80
N TRP A 161 -25.18 -9.21 3.14
CA TRP A 161 -25.21 -10.47 3.90
C TRP A 161 -25.80 -10.31 5.31
N ALA A 162 -25.48 -9.23 6.00
CA ALA A 162 -26.03 -8.97 7.33
C ALA A 162 -27.54 -8.67 7.32
N LEU A 163 -28.06 -8.13 6.22
CA LEU A 163 -29.49 -7.92 5.99
C LEU A 163 -30.21 -9.18 5.47
N GLY A 164 -29.51 -10.32 5.40
CA GLY A 164 -30.07 -11.61 4.97
C GLY A 164 -29.99 -11.89 3.46
N GLY A 165 -29.32 -11.03 2.69
CA GLY A 165 -29.08 -11.27 1.27
C GLY A 165 -28.03 -12.36 1.03
N THR A 166 -28.13 -13.06 -0.10
CA THR A 166 -27.27 -14.22 -0.45
C THR A 166 -26.34 -13.96 -1.63
N LEU A 167 -26.03 -12.70 -1.94
CA LEU A 167 -25.22 -12.34 -3.11
C LEU A 167 -23.84 -13.03 -3.04
N GLY A 168 -23.59 -13.99 -3.94
CA GLY A 168 -22.35 -14.77 -3.96
C GLY A 168 -22.26 -15.84 -2.88
N LEU A 169 -23.38 -16.25 -2.26
CA LEU A 169 -23.48 -17.34 -1.30
C LEU A 169 -24.50 -18.39 -1.79
N ASP A 170 -24.24 -19.67 -1.50
CA ASP A 170 -25.13 -20.78 -1.83
C ASP A 170 -26.30 -20.91 -0.85
N TYR A 171 -26.12 -20.45 0.39
CA TYR A 171 -27.15 -20.44 1.43
C TYR A 171 -27.00 -19.20 2.33
N PRO A 172 -28.04 -18.80 3.10
CA PRO A 172 -28.02 -17.57 3.89
C PRO A 172 -27.05 -17.57 5.08
N ASP A 173 -26.57 -18.73 5.49
CA ASP A 173 -25.92 -18.97 6.78
C ASP A 173 -24.37 -18.87 6.83
N PRO A 174 -23.58 -19.07 5.77
CA PRO A 174 -22.12 -19.18 5.90
C PRO A 174 -21.43 -17.85 6.21
N ALA A 175 -22.15 -16.73 6.10
CA ALA A 175 -21.70 -15.39 6.44
C ALA A 175 -22.51 -14.72 7.57
N ARG A 176 -23.56 -15.38 8.08
CA ARG A 176 -24.53 -14.80 9.03
C ARG A 176 -24.04 -14.85 10.48
N ASP A 177 -23.24 -15.85 10.83
CA ASP A 177 -22.37 -15.86 12.02
C ASP A 177 -21.24 -14.79 11.95
N GLY A 178 -21.26 -13.96 10.89
CA GLY A 178 -20.19 -13.05 10.51
C GLY A 178 -20.08 -11.76 11.31
N PHE A 179 -20.96 -11.46 12.27
CA PHE A 179 -20.68 -10.33 13.19
C PHE A 179 -19.36 -10.58 13.93
N THR A 180 -19.08 -11.85 14.26
CA THR A 180 -17.79 -12.33 14.76
C THR A 180 -16.74 -12.55 13.65
N SER A 181 -17.16 -12.88 12.42
CA SER A 181 -16.26 -13.23 11.30
C SER A 181 -16.15 -12.12 10.25
N GLY A 182 -15.37 -11.08 10.56
CA GLY A 182 -14.88 -10.08 9.58
C GLY A 182 -15.62 -8.74 9.53
N TRP A 183 -16.70 -8.55 10.29
CA TRP A 183 -17.40 -7.25 10.37
C TRP A 183 -16.50 -6.10 10.82
N LEU A 184 -15.44 -6.35 11.58
CA LEU A 184 -14.41 -5.37 11.95
C LEU A 184 -13.80 -4.63 10.74
N VAL A 185 -13.77 -5.26 9.58
CA VAL A 185 -13.22 -4.64 8.35
C VAL A 185 -14.19 -3.60 7.77
N VAL A 186 -15.50 -3.71 8.03
CA VAL A 186 -16.50 -2.75 7.50
C VAL A 186 -16.28 -1.34 8.06
N PRO A 187 -16.20 -1.09 9.39
CA PRO A 187 -15.88 0.24 9.91
C PRO A 187 -14.53 0.76 9.41
N ALA A 188 -13.51 -0.11 9.31
CA ALA A 188 -12.20 0.28 8.81
C ALA A 188 -12.27 0.74 7.33
N ALA A 189 -13.02 0.02 6.49
CA ALA A 189 -13.25 0.38 5.10
C ALA A 189 -14.02 1.71 4.99
N LEU A 190 -15.05 1.92 5.81
CA LEU A 190 -15.81 3.17 5.85
C LEU A 190 -14.94 4.36 6.28
N ILE A 191 -14.09 4.20 7.29
CA ILE A 191 -13.09 5.20 7.69
C ILE A 191 -12.14 5.49 6.52
N GLY A 192 -11.67 4.44 5.82
CA GLY A 192 -10.81 4.59 4.65
C GLY A 192 -11.49 5.31 3.48
N ILE A 193 -12.79 5.10 3.26
CA ILE A 193 -13.61 5.82 2.26
C ILE A 193 -13.64 7.32 2.60
N VAL A 194 -14.01 7.64 3.84
CA VAL A 194 -14.03 9.03 4.34
C VAL A 194 -12.66 9.66 4.19
N LEU A 195 -11.60 8.93 4.55
CA LEU A 195 -10.23 9.40 4.47
C LEU A 195 -9.77 9.62 3.02
N SER A 196 -10.13 8.72 2.09
CA SER A 196 -9.83 8.85 0.65
C SER A 196 -10.39 10.15 0.09
N LEU A 197 -11.61 10.51 0.48
CA LEU A 197 -12.23 11.77 0.09
C LEU A 197 -11.63 12.97 0.84
N ALA A 198 -11.38 12.84 2.14
CA ALA A 198 -10.84 13.92 2.96
C ALA A 198 -9.46 14.38 2.41
N LEU A 199 -8.61 13.45 1.99
CA LEU A 199 -7.28 13.76 1.43
C LEU A 199 -7.35 14.62 0.15
N VAL A 200 -8.40 14.49 -0.66
CA VAL A 200 -8.49 15.20 -1.96
C VAL A 200 -9.43 16.42 -1.93
N HIS A 201 -10.28 16.55 -0.91
CA HIS A 201 -11.23 17.64 -0.80
C HIS A 201 -10.81 18.71 0.23
N ARG A 202 -11.57 19.82 0.28
CA ARG A 202 -11.32 20.91 1.25
C ARG A 202 -11.55 20.48 2.69
N TRP A 203 -12.42 19.50 2.93
CA TRP A 203 -12.84 19.13 4.28
C TRP A 203 -11.80 18.30 5.05
N GLY A 204 -10.82 17.70 4.36
CA GLY A 204 -9.62 17.21 5.03
C GLY A 204 -8.66 18.31 5.47
N ARG A 205 -8.88 19.57 5.07
CA ARG A 205 -8.05 20.71 5.53
C ARG A 205 -8.77 21.55 6.58
N ILE A 206 -10.07 21.73 6.39
CA ILE A 206 -10.93 22.55 7.25
C ILE A 206 -12.19 21.75 7.51
N TRP A 207 -12.53 21.51 8.77
CA TRP A 207 -13.72 20.76 9.13
C TRP A 207 -14.99 21.38 8.51
N PRO A 208 -15.89 20.56 7.93
CA PRO A 208 -17.15 21.03 7.37
C PRO A 208 -18.00 21.76 8.42
N ARG A 209 -18.81 22.73 7.97
CA ARG A 209 -19.72 23.48 8.84
C ARG A 209 -20.77 22.62 9.56
N TRP A 210 -21.05 21.42 9.03
CA TRP A 210 -22.01 20.49 9.62
C TRP A 210 -21.45 19.62 10.75
N VAL A 211 -20.13 19.65 11.02
CA VAL A 211 -19.53 18.89 12.14
C VAL A 211 -19.63 19.72 13.42
N PRO A 212 -20.50 19.36 14.38
CA PRO A 212 -20.69 20.16 15.60
C PRO A 212 -19.38 20.28 16.39
N GLY A 213 -19.09 21.47 16.92
CA GLY A 213 -17.90 21.74 17.73
C GLY A 213 -16.56 21.86 16.97
N LEU A 214 -16.51 21.43 15.71
CA LEU A 214 -15.29 21.48 14.88
C LEU A 214 -15.43 22.36 13.64
N ALA A 215 -16.64 22.77 13.28
CA ALA A 215 -16.94 23.61 12.11
C ALA A 215 -15.93 24.74 11.89
N GLY A 216 -15.32 24.77 10.69
CA GLY A 216 -14.38 25.82 10.28
C GLY A 216 -12.99 25.74 10.91
N ARG A 217 -12.74 24.82 11.85
CA ARG A 217 -11.40 24.62 12.43
C ARG A 217 -10.50 23.84 11.47
N PRO A 218 -9.17 24.07 11.49
CA PRO A 218 -8.24 23.29 10.69
C PRO A 218 -8.25 21.83 11.13
N THR A 219 -8.34 20.90 10.17
CA THR A 219 -8.29 19.47 10.44
C THR A 219 -6.90 19.08 10.93
N PRO A 220 -6.75 18.28 12.01
CA PRO A 220 -5.45 17.83 12.48
C PRO A 220 -4.69 17.08 11.40
N ARG A 221 -3.63 17.70 10.85
CA ARG A 221 -2.82 17.11 9.77
C ARG A 221 -2.26 15.75 10.14
N GLY A 222 -1.84 15.58 11.40
CA GLY A 222 -1.30 14.32 11.91
C GLY A 222 -2.29 13.16 11.81
N LEU A 223 -3.57 13.40 12.08
CA LEU A 223 -4.63 12.38 12.00
C LEU A 223 -4.76 11.82 10.58
N LEU A 224 -4.85 12.69 9.59
CA LEU A 224 -5.02 12.29 8.18
C LEU A 224 -3.76 11.62 7.62
N LEU A 225 -2.58 12.09 8.02
CA LEU A 225 -1.32 11.49 7.58
C LEU A 225 -1.07 10.14 8.22
N PHE A 226 -1.31 10.02 9.53
CA PHE A 226 -1.18 8.75 10.23
C PHE A 226 -2.17 7.73 9.69
N GLY A 227 -3.47 8.07 9.67
CA GLY A 227 -4.50 7.18 9.13
C GLY A 227 -4.26 6.85 7.67
N GLY A 228 -3.78 7.82 6.88
CA GLY A 228 -3.54 7.64 5.45
C GLY A 228 -2.39 6.68 5.17
N TRP A 229 -1.24 6.90 5.81
CA TRP A 229 -0.08 6.00 5.66
C TRP A 229 -0.32 4.63 6.29
N PHE A 230 -1.00 4.58 7.44
CA PHE A 230 -1.39 3.32 8.07
C PHE A 230 -2.31 2.51 7.16
N GLY A 231 -3.39 3.12 6.65
CA GLY A 231 -4.30 2.45 5.71
C GLY A 231 -3.61 2.03 4.42
N THR A 232 -2.71 2.87 3.89
CA THR A 232 -1.89 2.52 2.72
C THR A 232 -1.04 1.28 2.99
N ALA A 233 -0.34 1.22 4.14
CA ALA A 233 0.49 0.08 4.52
C ALA A 233 -0.34 -1.19 4.72
N LEU A 234 -1.52 -1.08 5.35
CA LEU A 234 -2.45 -2.20 5.53
C LEU A 234 -2.92 -2.76 4.17
N LEU A 235 -3.35 -1.89 3.25
CA LEU A 235 -3.80 -2.30 1.92
C LEU A 235 -2.67 -2.91 1.08
N PHE A 236 -1.46 -2.37 1.13
CA PHE A 236 -0.29 -2.97 0.47
C PHE A 236 0.12 -4.31 1.07
N THR A 237 -0.17 -4.54 2.35
CA THR A 237 0.10 -5.84 2.99
C THR A 237 -0.92 -6.89 2.54
N MET A 238 -2.21 -6.54 2.51
CA MET A 238 -3.30 -7.50 2.32
C MET A 238 -3.69 -7.67 0.85
N GLY A 239 -3.82 -6.58 0.10
CA GLY A 239 -4.34 -6.57 -1.26
C GLY A 239 -3.50 -7.40 -2.23
N PRO A 240 -2.20 -7.13 -2.40
CA PRO A 240 -1.33 -7.87 -3.32
C PRO A 240 -1.24 -9.37 -2.99
N ALA A 241 -1.14 -9.73 -1.71
CA ALA A 241 -1.12 -11.13 -1.29
C ALA A 241 -2.43 -11.85 -1.65
N GLY A 242 -3.57 -11.27 -1.31
CA GLY A 242 -4.87 -11.82 -1.65
C GLY A 242 -5.13 -11.87 -3.17
N ALA A 243 -4.66 -10.87 -3.92
CA ALA A 243 -4.76 -10.85 -5.37
C ALA A 243 -3.87 -11.93 -6.01
N ALA A 244 -2.68 -12.19 -5.46
CA ALA A 244 -1.81 -13.27 -5.92
C ALA A 244 -2.44 -14.64 -5.68
N THR A 245 -3.09 -14.86 -4.52
CA THR A 245 -3.85 -16.10 -4.29
C THR A 245 -5.01 -16.25 -5.27
N VAL A 246 -5.73 -15.17 -5.57
CA VAL A 246 -6.80 -15.15 -6.58
C VAL A 246 -6.26 -15.55 -7.96
N VAL A 247 -5.16 -14.93 -8.42
CA VAL A 247 -4.55 -15.28 -9.71
C VAL A 247 -4.05 -16.72 -9.73
N SER A 248 -3.45 -17.20 -8.63
CA SER A 248 -3.00 -18.58 -8.49
C SER A 248 -4.16 -19.57 -8.67
N ASP A 249 -5.28 -19.34 -7.98
CA ASP A 249 -6.48 -20.17 -8.06
C ASP A 249 -7.07 -20.21 -9.48
N LEU A 250 -7.08 -19.08 -10.17
CA LEU A 250 -7.56 -18.99 -11.56
C LEU A 250 -6.67 -19.79 -12.52
N VAL A 251 -5.35 -19.79 -12.30
CA VAL A 251 -4.40 -20.51 -13.14
C VAL A 251 -4.41 -22.01 -12.84
N SER A 252 -4.52 -22.40 -11.57
CA SER A 252 -4.54 -23.81 -11.16
C SER A 252 -5.89 -24.49 -11.39
N GLY A 253 -6.98 -23.72 -11.52
CA GLY A 253 -8.35 -24.23 -11.58
C GLY A 253 -8.84 -24.82 -10.26
N THR A 254 -8.08 -24.66 -9.17
CA THR A 254 -8.38 -25.18 -7.84
C THR A 254 -8.49 -24.03 -6.85
N PRO A 255 -9.69 -23.69 -6.35
CA PRO A 255 -9.84 -22.60 -5.40
C PRO A 255 -9.21 -23.01 -4.05
N LEU A 256 -8.12 -22.34 -3.65
CA LEU A 256 -7.37 -22.63 -2.41
C LEU A 256 -8.06 -22.10 -1.15
N SER A 257 -9.09 -21.25 -1.28
CA SER A 257 -9.90 -20.82 -0.13
C SER A 257 -11.34 -20.53 -0.53
N THR A 258 -12.23 -21.47 -0.26
CA THR A 258 -13.66 -21.22 -0.26
C THR A 258 -14.15 -21.36 1.17
N ILE A 259 -14.57 -20.24 1.76
CA ILE A 259 -15.52 -20.32 2.88
C ILE A 259 -16.66 -21.19 2.35
N ALA A 260 -16.96 -22.30 3.02
CA ALA A 260 -17.96 -23.25 2.54
C ALA A 260 -19.27 -22.49 2.23
N GLY A 261 -19.82 -22.68 1.03
CA GLY A 261 -21.02 -21.97 0.58
C GLY A 261 -20.81 -20.53 0.09
N MET A 262 -19.58 -20.04 -0.08
CA MET A 262 -19.30 -18.77 -0.74
C MET A 262 -18.70 -19.02 -2.13
N HIS A 263 -19.25 -18.34 -3.14
CA HIS A 263 -18.72 -18.35 -4.49
C HIS A 263 -17.31 -17.75 -4.51
N TYR A 264 -16.53 -18.04 -5.54
CA TYR A 264 -15.16 -17.53 -5.63
C TYR A 264 -15.09 -16.01 -5.85
N TRP A 265 -16.01 -15.46 -6.64
CA TRP A 265 -15.94 -14.08 -7.13
C TRP A 265 -16.00 -12.98 -6.04
N PRO A 266 -16.73 -13.09 -4.90
CA PRO A 266 -16.72 -12.06 -3.86
C PRO A 266 -15.35 -11.92 -3.21
N GLY A 267 -14.68 -13.04 -2.90
CA GLY A 267 -13.32 -13.03 -2.36
C GLY A 267 -12.34 -12.39 -3.34
N ALA A 268 -12.41 -12.79 -4.61
CA ALA A 268 -11.60 -12.19 -5.67
C ALA A 268 -11.83 -10.68 -5.79
N LEU A 269 -13.09 -10.25 -5.81
CA LEU A 269 -13.46 -8.84 -5.89
C LEU A 269 -12.89 -8.04 -4.72
N PHE A 270 -12.96 -8.56 -3.48
CA PHE A 270 -12.42 -7.89 -2.31
C PHE A 270 -10.91 -7.66 -2.43
N TYR A 271 -10.14 -8.72 -2.67
CA TYR A 271 -8.68 -8.61 -2.71
C TYR A 271 -8.17 -7.80 -3.90
N LEU A 272 -8.78 -7.95 -5.08
CA LEU A 272 -8.44 -7.13 -6.24
C LEU A 272 -8.79 -5.66 -6.00
N SER A 273 -9.95 -5.37 -5.40
CA SER A 273 -10.32 -4.00 -5.06
C SER A 273 -9.35 -3.38 -4.05
N TRP A 274 -8.94 -4.09 -3.01
CA TRP A 274 -7.93 -3.61 -2.04
C TRP A 274 -6.55 -3.44 -2.67
N MET A 275 -6.15 -4.34 -3.57
CA MET A 275 -4.91 -4.21 -4.34
C MET A 275 -4.92 -2.94 -5.19
N CYS A 276 -6.05 -2.62 -5.82
CA CYS A 276 -6.21 -1.38 -6.62
C CYS A 276 -6.36 -0.13 -5.75
N TRP A 277 -6.89 -0.26 -4.54
CA TRP A 277 -7.04 0.87 -3.62
C TRP A 277 -5.68 1.39 -3.12
N ALA A 278 -4.76 0.49 -2.77
CA ALA A 278 -3.42 0.84 -2.30
C ALA A 278 -2.64 1.86 -3.19
N PRO A 279 -2.48 1.64 -4.51
CA PRO A 279 -1.76 2.54 -5.41
C PRO A 279 -2.51 3.84 -5.70
N VAL A 280 -3.78 3.97 -5.32
CA VAL A 280 -4.52 5.25 -5.41
C VAL A 280 -4.43 6.01 -4.09
N PHE A 281 -4.56 5.29 -2.97
CA PHE A 281 -4.58 5.87 -1.63
C PHE A 281 -3.20 6.41 -1.23
N GLY A 282 -2.13 5.63 -1.43
CA GLY A 282 -0.76 6.06 -1.11
C GLY A 282 -0.35 7.39 -1.77
N PRO A 283 -0.51 7.55 -3.10
CA PRO A 283 -0.27 8.82 -3.77
C PRO A 283 -1.16 9.96 -3.26
N SER A 284 -2.42 9.70 -2.91
CA SER A 284 -3.30 10.71 -2.31
C SER A 284 -2.73 11.24 -1.00
N VAL A 285 -2.26 10.35 -0.13
CA VAL A 285 -1.62 10.71 1.15
C VAL A 285 -0.33 11.49 0.92
N TYR A 286 0.52 11.03 0.01
CA TYR A 286 1.77 11.70 -0.32
C TYR A 286 1.55 13.12 -0.86
N LEU A 287 0.63 13.28 -1.82
CA LEU A 287 0.30 14.58 -2.39
C LEU A 287 -0.33 15.50 -1.33
N TYR A 288 -1.21 14.97 -0.48
CA TYR A 288 -1.78 15.72 0.64
C TYR A 288 -0.70 16.18 1.62
N GLN A 289 0.25 15.30 1.96
CA GLN A 289 1.38 15.62 2.83
C GLN A 289 2.24 16.75 2.26
N ARG A 290 2.44 16.76 0.94
CA ARG A 290 3.18 17.83 0.25
C ARG A 290 2.40 19.14 0.21
N ALA A 291 1.13 19.10 -0.13
CA ALA A 291 0.27 20.28 -0.27
C ALA A 291 -0.01 20.97 1.08
N THR A 292 0.08 20.24 2.20
CA THR A 292 -0.21 20.76 3.56
C THR A 292 1.03 21.01 4.40
N ARG A 293 2.23 21.10 3.80
CA ARG A 293 3.44 21.48 4.54
C ARG A 293 3.29 22.91 5.08
N ARG A 294 3.52 23.09 6.38
CA ARG A 294 3.38 24.38 7.07
C ARG A 294 4.65 25.22 7.06
N LYS A 295 5.83 24.59 7.02
CA LYS A 295 7.12 25.30 7.06
C LYS A 295 7.62 25.57 5.64
N PRO A 296 8.07 26.80 5.33
CA PRO A 296 8.79 27.07 4.10
C PRO A 296 10.08 26.24 4.05
N CYS A 297 10.54 25.93 2.85
CA CYS A 297 11.79 25.22 2.67
C CYS A 297 12.95 26.19 2.89
N GLY A 298 13.74 25.99 3.95
CA GLY A 298 14.86 26.87 4.28
C GLY A 298 16.03 26.87 3.29
N THR A 299 15.97 26.07 2.21
CA THR A 299 17.00 26.02 1.16
C THR A 299 16.58 26.72 -0.12
N CYS A 300 15.29 26.95 -0.34
CA CYS A 300 14.84 27.58 -1.57
C CYS A 300 13.90 28.76 -1.34
N ASP A 301 13.63 29.18 -0.09
CA ASP A 301 12.73 30.27 0.35
C ASP A 301 11.33 30.34 -0.29
N ARG A 302 10.97 29.34 -1.10
CA ARG A 302 9.68 29.21 -1.74
C ARG A 302 8.66 28.81 -0.68
N VAL A 303 7.88 29.80 -0.26
CA VAL A 303 6.70 29.64 0.59
C VAL A 303 5.71 28.70 -0.11
N PRO A 304 5.06 27.76 0.61
CA PRO A 304 3.88 27.09 0.07
C PRO A 304 2.86 28.13 -0.38
N VAL A 305 2.30 27.98 -1.59
CA VAL A 305 1.28 28.89 -2.13
C VAL A 305 0.19 29.10 -1.06
N PRO A 306 -0.11 30.36 -0.67
CA PRO A 306 -1.18 30.63 0.29
C PRO A 306 -2.47 30.01 -0.23
N GLN A 307 -3.02 29.05 0.52
CA GLN A 307 -4.32 28.47 0.20
C GLN A 307 -5.38 29.37 0.81
N GLY A 308 -5.91 30.28 -0.01
CA GLY A 308 -7.17 30.98 0.27
C GLY A 308 -8.35 30.03 0.32
#